data_AF-A0A377WY02-F1
#
_entry.id   AF-A0A377WY02-F1
#
_cell.length_a   1.000
_cell.length_b   1.000
_cell.length_c   1.000
_cell.angle_alpha   90.00
_cell.angle_beta   90.00
_cell.angle_gamma   90.00
#
_symmetry.space_group_name_H-M   'P 1'
#
loop_
_entity.id
_entity.type
_entity.pdbx_description
1 polymer ?
#
loop_
_entity_poly.entity_id
_entity_poly.type
_entity_poly.pdbx_seq_one_letter_code
_entity_poly.pdbx_strand_id
1 'polypeptide(L)'
;MTRPAQHLLMALAFDVYWTLVVMLRERGLLIWLTLAIFAWLRLPAASRPPALLLAAAGCGLDACWALAGLIDFRGDSLLPLWMVALWLMFAVVWTRLTRTATLPGWVLATAATVGEATLTWGPFTVYHSQLRTPNGRYDGPQQDRALIITYRRDIDREALVDATRDQWQAQGILQQEPRSEAWLRMLHGIWPDVAPGSQLAFVVRGGEGQFWYRASAVQTAFTPLGPRQSAAFSTRFLAIWLDPRTTYPELRQQLIGGTP
;
A
#
# COMPACT_ATOMS: atom_id res chain seq x y z
N MET A 1 15.54 17.54 -0.76
CA MET A 1 15.96 16.14 -0.48
C MET A 1 15.05 15.19 -1.25
N THR A 2 15.59 14.15 -1.85
CA THR A 2 14.81 13.09 -2.51
C THR A 2 14.23 12.13 -1.46
N ARG A 3 13.06 11.52 -1.73
CA ARG A 3 12.42 10.55 -0.82
C ARG A 3 13.36 9.42 -0.32
N PRO A 4 14.16 8.72 -1.17
CA PRO A 4 15.09 7.70 -0.69
C PRO A 4 16.12 8.22 0.33
N ALA A 5 16.64 9.44 0.14
CA ALA A 5 17.58 10.04 1.09
C ALA A 5 16.96 10.31 2.47
N GLN A 6 15.65 10.60 2.53
CA GLN A 6 14.93 10.77 3.80
C GLN A 6 14.76 9.44 4.56
N HIS A 7 14.56 8.33 3.84
CA HIS A 7 14.48 7.00 4.46
C HIS A 7 15.83 6.53 4.99
N LEU A 8 16.91 6.71 4.22
CA LEU A 8 18.27 6.39 4.64
C LEU A 8 18.70 7.21 5.87
N LEU A 9 18.42 8.52 5.88
CA LEU A 9 18.68 9.38 7.03
C LEU A 9 17.89 8.96 8.28
N MET A 10 16.63 8.55 8.12
CA MET A 10 15.79 8.10 9.23
C MET A 10 16.22 6.74 9.80
N ALA A 11 16.69 5.82 8.95
CA ALA A 11 17.30 4.56 9.40
C ALA A 11 18.59 4.84 10.19
N LEU A 12 19.52 5.61 9.63
CA LEU A 12 20.77 5.98 10.30
C LEU A 12 20.53 6.68 11.65
N ALA A 13 19.56 7.59 11.71
CA ALA A 13 19.20 8.28 12.97
C ALA A 13 18.57 7.32 14.00
N PHE A 14 17.81 6.32 13.55
CA PHE A 14 17.29 5.26 14.43
C PHE A 14 18.40 4.36 14.95
N ASP A 15 19.34 3.94 14.10
CA ASP A 15 20.46 3.07 14.48
C ASP A 15 21.38 3.77 15.51
N VAL A 16 21.66 5.06 15.31
CA VAL A 16 22.39 5.88 16.30
C VAL A 16 21.64 5.98 17.63
N TYR A 17 20.33 6.25 17.60
CA TYR A 17 19.51 6.27 18.82
C TYR A 17 19.50 4.91 19.53
N TRP A 18 19.28 3.83 18.78
CA TRP A 18 19.25 2.46 19.30
C TRP A 18 20.57 2.08 19.97
N THR A 19 21.70 2.38 19.31
CA THR A 19 23.05 2.12 19.84
C THR A 19 23.29 2.87 21.14
N LEU A 20 22.92 4.16 21.19
CA LEU A 20 23.06 4.98 22.39
C LEU A 20 22.19 4.47 23.55
N VAL A 21 20.94 4.06 23.29
CA VAL A 21 20.06 3.47 24.30
C VAL A 21 20.64 2.17 24.85
N VAL A 22 21.11 1.27 23.99
CA VAL A 22 21.66 -0.04 24.40
C VAL A 22 22.98 0.09 25.18
N MET A 23 23.82 1.07 24.83
CA MET A 23 25.09 1.36 25.51
C MET A 23 24.90 2.06 26.86
N LEU A 24 24.03 3.08 26.93
CA LEU A 24 23.91 3.95 28.11
C LEU A 24 22.78 3.53 29.06
N ARG A 25 21.75 2.82 28.54
CA ARG A 25 20.60 2.29 29.29
C ARG A 25 20.02 3.33 30.24
N GLU A 26 19.97 3.04 31.54
CA GLU A 26 19.44 3.92 32.59
C GLU A 26 20.12 5.29 32.66
N ARG A 27 21.42 5.40 32.30
CA ARG A 27 22.18 6.66 32.40
C ARG A 27 21.64 7.77 31.50
N GLY A 28 20.89 7.42 30.45
CA GLY A 28 20.26 8.37 29.53
C GLY A 28 18.73 8.34 29.55
N LEU A 29 18.09 7.68 30.52
CA LEU A 29 16.67 7.32 30.48
C LEU A 29 15.73 8.49 30.14
N LEU A 30 15.92 9.64 30.77
CA LEU A 30 15.11 10.85 30.53
C LEU A 30 15.23 11.37 29.09
N ILE A 31 16.41 11.24 28.47
CA ILE A 31 16.67 11.64 27.09
C ILE A 31 15.94 10.69 26.14
N TRP A 32 16.05 9.37 26.37
CA TRP A 32 15.42 8.34 25.54
C TRP A 32 13.90 8.47 25.56
N LEU A 33 13.29 8.56 26.75
CA LEU A 33 11.86 8.76 26.91
C LEU A 33 11.38 10.06 26.25
N THR A 34 12.07 11.18 26.49
CA THR A 34 11.71 12.47 25.88
C THR A 34 11.75 12.41 24.35
N LEU A 35 12.79 11.83 23.77
CA LEU A 35 12.92 11.68 22.32
C LEU A 35 11.84 10.75 21.74
N ALA A 36 11.57 9.60 22.36
CA ALA A 36 10.56 8.65 21.90
C ALA A 36 9.14 9.23 21.98
N ILE A 37 8.79 9.87 23.09
CA ILE A 37 7.49 10.54 23.29
C ILE A 37 7.35 11.70 22.30
N PHE A 38 8.37 12.53 22.11
CA PHE A 38 8.34 13.62 21.13
C PHE A 38 8.16 13.10 19.69
N ALA A 39 8.87 12.04 19.32
CA ALA A 39 8.75 11.41 18.00
C ALA A 39 7.36 10.80 17.76
N TRP A 40 6.73 10.24 18.80
CA TRP A 40 5.36 9.72 18.81
C TRP A 40 4.31 10.84 18.73
N LEU A 41 4.46 11.93 19.49
CA LEU A 41 3.60 13.12 19.40
C LEU A 41 3.66 13.75 17.99
N ARG A 42 4.83 13.71 17.34
CA ARG A 42 5.04 14.12 15.94
C ARG A 42 4.42 13.16 14.91
N LEU A 43 3.78 12.05 15.30
CA LEU A 43 2.93 11.26 14.40
C LEU A 43 1.55 11.90 14.25
N PRO A 44 0.91 11.82 13.06
CA PRO A 44 -0.51 12.13 12.89
C PRO A 44 -1.38 11.37 13.91
N ALA A 45 -2.48 11.98 14.38
CA ALA A 45 -3.33 11.40 15.43
C ALA A 45 -3.78 9.96 15.13
N ALA A 46 -4.21 9.68 13.89
CA ALA A 46 -4.61 8.36 13.41
C ALA A 46 -3.47 7.31 13.33
N SER A 47 -2.21 7.67 13.64
CA SER A 47 -1.07 6.74 13.76
C SER A 47 -0.72 6.39 15.20
N ARG A 48 -1.14 7.22 16.16
CA ARG A 48 -0.69 7.09 17.54
C ARG A 48 -1.19 5.80 18.21
N PRO A 49 -2.47 5.38 18.04
CA PRO A 49 -2.94 4.10 18.58
C PRO A 49 -2.21 2.86 18.05
N PRO A 50 -2.08 2.61 16.72
CA PRO A 50 -1.37 1.42 16.24
C PRO A 50 0.14 1.44 16.57
N ALA A 51 0.78 2.60 16.61
CA ALA A 51 2.17 2.72 17.08
C ALA A 51 2.30 2.36 18.57
N LEU A 52 1.36 2.79 19.41
CA LEU A 52 1.35 2.46 20.83
C LEU A 52 1.10 0.96 21.06
N LEU A 53 0.16 0.36 20.33
CA LEU A 53 -0.13 -1.07 20.37
C LEU A 53 1.09 -1.92 19.95
N LEU A 54 1.81 -1.51 18.91
CA LEU A 54 3.03 -2.18 18.48
C LEU A 54 4.15 -2.10 19.54
N ALA A 55 4.33 -0.94 20.16
CA ALA A 55 5.30 -0.76 21.25
C ALA A 55 4.93 -1.62 22.47
N ALA A 56 3.64 -1.66 22.85
CA ALA A 56 3.14 -2.48 23.95
C ALA A 56 3.27 -3.99 23.68
N ALA A 57 3.03 -4.43 22.45
CA ALA A 57 3.22 -5.83 22.04
C ALA A 57 4.71 -6.25 22.12
N GLY A 58 5.63 -5.40 21.66
CA GLY A 58 7.07 -5.64 21.77
C GLY A 58 7.55 -5.69 23.23
N CYS A 59 7.08 -4.77 24.07
CA CYS A 59 7.34 -4.82 25.52
C CYS A 59 6.78 -6.13 26.13
N GLY A 60 5.55 -6.52 25.79
CA GLY A 60 4.95 -7.76 26.27
C GLY A 60 5.75 -9.01 25.88
N LEU A 61 6.30 -9.05 24.66
CA LEU A 61 7.18 -10.13 24.19
C LEU A 61 8.46 -10.22 25.02
N ASP A 62 9.13 -9.08 25.26
CA ASP A 62 10.34 -9.02 26.07
C ASP A 62 10.07 -9.41 27.54
N ALA A 63 8.91 -9.04 28.10
CA ALA A 63 8.49 -9.49 29.43
C ALA A 63 8.27 -11.01 29.47
N CYS A 64 7.65 -11.59 28.44
CA CYS A 64 7.49 -13.05 28.33
C CYS A 64 8.86 -13.76 28.22
N TRP A 65 9.81 -13.20 27.49
CA TRP A 65 11.17 -13.74 27.40
C TRP A 65 11.97 -13.60 28.70
N ALA A 66 11.79 -12.50 29.44
CA ALA A 66 12.38 -12.34 30.77
C ALA A 66 11.79 -13.34 31.79
N LEU A 67 10.46 -13.49 31.82
CA LEU A 67 9.77 -14.48 32.66
C LEU A 67 10.14 -15.93 32.30
N ALA A 68 10.47 -16.21 31.04
CA ALA A 68 10.96 -17.50 30.58
C ALA A 68 12.47 -17.73 30.85
N GLY A 69 13.19 -16.75 31.40
CA GLY A 69 14.63 -16.82 31.64
C GLY A 69 15.51 -16.78 30.38
N LEU A 70 14.95 -16.37 29.23
CA LEU A 70 15.68 -16.25 27.96
C LEU A 70 16.49 -14.95 27.87
N ILE A 71 16.07 -13.91 28.60
CA ILE A 71 16.72 -12.60 28.67
C ILE A 71 16.78 -12.17 30.14
N ASP A 72 17.93 -11.71 30.62
CA ASP A 72 18.09 -11.14 31.95
C ASP A 72 18.27 -9.62 31.89
N PHE A 73 17.39 -8.89 32.57
CA PHE A 73 17.47 -7.45 32.77
C PHE A 73 17.94 -7.16 34.19
N ARG A 74 19.23 -6.84 34.35
CA ARG A 74 19.82 -6.50 35.66
C ARG A 74 19.11 -5.31 36.34
N GLY A 75 18.20 -5.62 37.27
CA GLY A 75 17.47 -4.67 38.12
C GLY A 75 16.21 -5.30 38.72
N ASP A 76 15.52 -4.57 39.61
CA ASP A 76 14.32 -5.07 40.32
C ASP A 76 13.03 -5.05 39.47
N SER A 77 13.11 -4.60 38.21
CA SER A 77 11.97 -4.40 37.32
C SER A 77 11.91 -5.46 36.21
N LEU A 78 10.75 -6.10 36.04
CA LEU A 78 10.45 -7.04 34.94
C LEU A 78 10.78 -6.50 33.54
N LEU A 79 10.63 -5.19 33.33
CA LEU A 79 11.02 -4.49 32.12
C LEU A 79 11.63 -3.13 32.49
N PRO A 80 12.87 -2.83 32.08
CA PRO A 80 13.46 -1.53 32.35
C PRO A 80 12.91 -0.46 31.41
N LEU A 81 12.78 0.77 31.90
CA LEU A 81 12.09 1.86 31.17
C LEU A 81 12.82 2.30 29.89
N TRP A 82 14.13 2.08 29.77
CA TRP A 82 14.85 2.33 28.51
C TRP A 82 14.42 1.37 27.39
N MET A 83 14.00 0.14 27.73
CA MET A 83 13.48 -0.82 26.75
C MET A 83 12.11 -0.37 26.23
N VAL A 84 11.26 0.16 27.11
CA VAL A 84 9.99 0.78 26.72
C VAL A 84 10.22 1.99 25.79
N ALA A 85 11.22 2.83 26.08
CA ALA A 85 11.61 3.95 25.21
C ALA A 85 12.15 3.48 23.84
N LEU A 86 12.85 2.35 23.81
CA LEU A 86 13.38 1.73 22.58
C LEU A 86 12.24 1.17 21.71
N TRP A 87 11.31 0.41 22.30
CA TRP A 87 10.13 -0.11 21.60
C TRP A 87 9.20 0.99 21.09
N LEU A 88 9.02 2.07 21.87
CA LEU A 88 8.24 3.22 21.42
C LEU A 88 8.90 3.91 20.22
N MET A 89 10.22 4.14 20.26
CA MET A 89 10.94 4.73 19.12
C MET A 89 10.91 3.81 17.89
N PHE A 90 11.14 2.51 18.06
CA PHE A 90 11.03 1.52 16.99
C PHE A 90 9.64 1.56 16.36
N ALA A 91 8.57 1.51 17.17
CA ALA A 91 7.20 1.54 16.67
C ALA A 91 6.88 2.85 15.92
N VAL A 92 7.44 3.99 16.35
CA VAL A 92 7.32 5.27 15.64
C VAL A 92 8.03 5.25 14.29
N VAL A 93 9.29 4.80 14.25
CA VAL A 93 10.08 4.70 13.01
C VAL A 93 9.46 3.69 12.04
N TRP A 94 9.05 2.52 12.53
CA TRP A 94 8.33 1.52 11.77
C TRP A 94 6.99 2.03 11.22
N THR A 95 6.21 2.76 12.03
CA THR A 95 4.96 3.40 11.58
C THR A 95 5.21 4.48 10.52
N ARG A 96 6.32 5.22 10.60
CA ARG A 96 6.70 6.17 9.53
C ARG A 96 7.09 5.42 8.26
N LEU A 97 7.99 4.45 8.37
CA LEU A 97 8.50 3.66 7.25
C LEU A 97 7.38 2.93 6.51
N THR A 98 6.48 2.25 7.24
CA THR A 98 5.32 1.54 6.65
C THR A 98 4.25 2.45 6.07
N ARG A 99 4.15 3.72 6.53
CA ARG A 99 3.27 4.73 5.92
C ARG A 99 3.87 5.40 4.68
N THR A 100 5.20 5.51 4.62
CA THR A 100 5.91 5.96 3.42
C THR A 100 6.13 4.83 2.41
N ALA A 101 6.06 3.57 2.87
CA ALA A 101 5.89 2.38 2.04
C ALA A 101 4.44 2.31 1.51
N THR A 102 4.14 3.29 0.69
CA THR A 102 3.37 3.11 -0.53
C THR A 102 4.16 2.14 -1.45
N LEU A 103 3.84 0.83 -1.63
CA LEU A 103 2.84 -0.05 -0.99
C LEU A 103 3.44 -0.91 0.15
N PRO A 104 2.59 -1.48 1.04
CA PRO A 104 2.98 -2.68 1.77
C PRO A 104 2.74 -3.91 0.90
N GLY A 105 3.81 -4.65 0.59
CA GLY A 105 3.72 -5.96 -0.07
C GLY A 105 2.80 -6.94 0.69
N TRP A 106 2.68 -6.77 2.01
CA TRP A 106 1.72 -7.53 2.81
C TRP A 106 0.26 -7.29 2.40
N VAL A 107 -0.14 -6.11 1.93
CA VAL A 107 -1.54 -5.87 1.50
C VAL A 107 -1.87 -6.69 0.25
N LEU A 108 -0.94 -6.79 -0.69
CA LEU A 108 -1.11 -7.66 -1.86
C LEU A 108 -1.01 -9.14 -1.48
N ALA A 109 -0.22 -9.50 -0.46
CA ALA A 109 -0.04 -10.87 0.00
C ALA A 109 -1.16 -11.37 0.94
N THR A 110 -1.85 -10.50 1.69
CA THR A 110 -2.92 -10.86 2.64
C THR A 110 -4.33 -10.53 2.13
N ALA A 111 -4.49 -9.68 1.11
CA ALA A 111 -5.77 -9.55 0.44
C ALA A 111 -6.02 -10.80 -0.41
N ALA A 112 -7.07 -11.55 -0.08
CA ALA A 112 -7.45 -12.71 -0.83
C ALA A 112 -7.97 -12.30 -2.23
N THR A 113 -7.62 -13.11 -3.24
CA THR A 113 -8.16 -12.98 -4.59
C THR A 113 -9.66 -13.30 -4.54
N VAL A 114 -10.47 -12.39 -5.07
CA VAL A 114 -11.91 -12.60 -5.31
C VAL A 114 -12.10 -13.43 -6.58
N GLY A 115 -11.36 -13.04 -7.64
CA GLY A 115 -11.46 -13.64 -8.95
C GLY A 115 -10.38 -13.11 -9.89
N GLU A 116 -10.15 -13.86 -10.96
CA GLU A 116 -9.16 -13.56 -12.00
C GLU A 116 -9.81 -13.70 -13.37
N ALA A 117 -9.50 -12.79 -14.30
CA ALA A 117 -10.03 -12.78 -15.65
C ALA A 117 -8.92 -12.52 -16.67
N THR A 118 -9.09 -12.99 -17.90
CA THR A 118 -8.07 -12.85 -18.96
C THR A 118 -8.69 -12.23 -20.20
N LEU A 119 -8.24 -11.03 -20.59
CA LEU A 119 -8.65 -10.42 -21.84
C LEU A 119 -7.84 -11.01 -22.99
N THR A 120 -8.54 -11.62 -23.95
CA THR A 120 -8.00 -12.07 -25.24
C THR A 120 -8.59 -11.24 -26.38
N TRP A 121 -7.79 -11.04 -27.43
CA TRP A 121 -8.22 -10.46 -28.70
C TRP A 121 -7.75 -11.37 -29.83
N GLY A 122 -8.71 -12.08 -30.45
CA GLY A 122 -8.40 -13.19 -31.36
C GLY A 122 -7.50 -14.25 -30.69
N PRO A 123 -6.40 -14.68 -31.33
CA PRO A 123 -5.49 -15.67 -30.76
C PRO A 123 -4.54 -15.11 -29.67
N PHE A 124 -4.66 -13.83 -29.30
CA PHE A 124 -3.67 -13.14 -28.48
C PHE A 124 -4.22 -12.74 -27.11
N THR A 125 -3.55 -13.17 -26.04
CA THR A 125 -3.77 -12.59 -24.70
C THR A 125 -3.23 -11.16 -24.65
N VAL A 126 -4.05 -10.24 -24.14
CA VAL A 126 -3.71 -8.83 -23.91
C VAL A 126 -3.20 -8.64 -22.47
N TYR A 127 -4.00 -9.06 -21.49
CA TYR A 127 -3.63 -9.03 -20.06
C TYR A 127 -4.35 -10.11 -19.25
N HIS A 128 -3.81 -10.41 -18.07
CA HIS A 128 -4.53 -11.07 -16.98
C HIS A 128 -4.86 -10.02 -15.91
N SER A 129 -6.10 -9.98 -15.43
CA SER A 129 -6.55 -9.10 -14.36
C SER A 129 -6.97 -9.91 -13.14
N GLN A 130 -6.69 -9.37 -11.95
CA GLN A 130 -7.06 -9.97 -10.67
C GLN A 130 -7.73 -8.91 -9.78
N LEU A 131 -8.84 -9.26 -9.15
CA LEU A 131 -9.47 -8.45 -8.11
C LEU A 131 -9.11 -9.04 -6.74
N ARG A 132 -8.58 -8.23 -5.83
CA ARG A 132 -8.31 -8.63 -4.44
C ARG A 132 -9.02 -7.72 -3.45
N THR A 133 -9.56 -8.30 -2.40
CA THR A 133 -10.23 -7.58 -1.29
C THR A 133 -9.77 -8.13 0.07
N PRO A 134 -9.93 -7.38 1.16
CA PRO A 134 -9.52 -7.84 2.50
C PRO A 134 -10.15 -9.16 2.95
N ASN A 135 -11.33 -9.52 2.42
CA ASN A 135 -12.09 -10.72 2.79
C ASN A 135 -12.24 -11.75 1.65
N GLY A 136 -11.64 -11.52 0.47
CA GLY A 136 -11.76 -12.40 -0.68
C GLY A 136 -13.14 -12.45 -1.33
N ARG A 137 -14.03 -11.50 -1.02
CA ARG A 137 -15.36 -11.36 -1.62
C ARG A 137 -15.55 -9.94 -2.14
N TYR A 138 -16.40 -9.78 -3.17
CA TYR A 138 -16.77 -8.47 -3.69
C TYR A 138 -18.12 -8.02 -3.10
N ASP A 139 -18.05 -7.07 -2.16
CA ASP A 139 -19.22 -6.57 -1.44
C ASP A 139 -19.74 -5.24 -2.02
N GLY A 140 -19.09 -4.70 -3.06
CA GLY A 140 -19.53 -3.51 -3.80
C GLY A 140 -18.49 -2.40 -3.95
N PRO A 141 -18.85 -1.27 -4.59
CA PRO A 141 -17.90 -0.23 -5.01
C PRO A 141 -17.34 0.64 -3.87
N GLN A 142 -17.92 0.57 -2.65
CA GLN A 142 -17.42 1.26 -1.45
C GLN A 142 -16.30 0.48 -0.74
N GLN A 143 -16.10 -0.79 -1.07
CA GLN A 143 -15.14 -1.69 -0.41
C GLN A 143 -13.68 -1.33 -0.78
N ASP A 144 -12.78 -1.39 0.21
CA ASP A 144 -11.33 -1.38 -0.01
C ASP A 144 -10.93 -2.55 -0.92
N ARG A 145 -10.23 -2.27 -2.03
CA ARG A 145 -9.93 -3.27 -3.07
C ARG A 145 -8.70 -2.92 -3.89
N ALA A 146 -8.11 -3.94 -4.51
CA ALA A 146 -7.01 -3.80 -5.47
C ALA A 146 -7.39 -4.48 -6.78
N LEU A 147 -7.35 -3.74 -7.88
CA LEU A 147 -7.31 -4.30 -9.22
C LEU A 147 -5.84 -4.39 -9.66
N ILE A 148 -5.40 -5.56 -10.10
CA ILE A 148 -4.04 -5.81 -10.59
C ILE A 148 -4.15 -6.27 -12.05
N ILE A 149 -3.46 -5.60 -12.96
CA ILE A 149 -3.41 -5.94 -14.38
C ILE A 149 -1.97 -6.34 -14.72
N THR A 150 -1.78 -7.55 -15.24
CA THR A 150 -0.50 -8.09 -15.70
C THR A 150 -0.52 -8.16 -17.22
N TYR A 151 0.28 -7.32 -17.87
CA TYR A 151 0.28 -7.19 -19.33
C TYR A 151 1.01 -8.37 -19.98
N ARG A 152 0.51 -8.80 -21.14
CA ARG A 152 1.08 -9.87 -21.98
C ARG A 152 1.54 -9.36 -23.34
N ARG A 153 1.46 -8.05 -23.55
CA ARG A 153 1.81 -7.32 -24.77
C ARG A 153 2.57 -6.06 -24.40
N ASP A 154 3.26 -5.52 -25.40
CA ASP A 154 3.75 -4.16 -25.37
C ASP A 154 2.59 -3.22 -25.74
N ILE A 155 2.37 -2.17 -24.95
CA ILE A 155 1.33 -1.16 -25.17
C ILE A 155 1.86 0.20 -24.72
N ASP A 156 1.91 1.15 -25.65
CA ASP A 156 2.28 2.53 -25.36
C ASP A 156 1.30 3.20 -24.39
N ARG A 157 1.80 4.12 -23.58
CA ARG A 157 1.00 4.93 -22.64
C ARG A 157 -0.16 5.65 -23.31
N GLU A 158 0.03 6.14 -24.54
CA GLU A 158 -1.02 6.81 -25.32
C GLU A 158 -2.18 5.85 -25.59
N ALA A 159 -1.88 4.65 -26.11
CA ALA A 159 -2.86 3.59 -26.33
C ALA A 159 -3.57 3.12 -25.03
N LEU A 160 -2.90 3.11 -23.88
CA LEU A 160 -3.55 2.83 -22.58
C LEU A 160 -4.57 3.93 -22.20
N VAL A 161 -4.23 5.19 -22.42
CA VAL A 161 -5.10 6.34 -22.11
C VAL A 161 -6.27 6.40 -23.09
N ASP A 162 -6.05 6.12 -24.37
CA ASP A 162 -7.10 6.08 -25.38
C ASP A 162 -8.05 4.89 -25.17
N ALA A 163 -7.55 3.70 -24.86
CA ALA A 163 -8.41 2.59 -24.45
C ALA A 163 -9.25 2.93 -23.19
N THR A 164 -8.69 3.71 -22.26
CA THR A 164 -9.43 4.19 -21.07
C THR A 164 -10.51 5.21 -21.46
N ARG A 165 -10.20 6.12 -22.39
CA ARG A 165 -11.14 7.09 -22.97
C ARG A 165 -12.30 6.38 -23.66
N ASP A 166 -12.03 5.37 -24.49
CA ASP A 166 -13.03 4.61 -25.23
C ASP A 166 -13.98 3.85 -24.29
N GLN A 167 -13.45 3.20 -23.25
CA GLN A 167 -14.28 2.54 -22.24
C GLN A 167 -15.16 3.54 -21.49
N TRP A 168 -14.63 4.71 -21.11
CA TRP A 168 -15.41 5.76 -20.49
C TRP A 168 -16.46 6.38 -21.42
N GLN A 169 -16.17 6.50 -22.72
CA GLN A 169 -17.12 6.94 -23.73
C GLN A 169 -18.27 5.93 -23.89
N ALA A 170 -17.96 4.64 -24.00
CA ALA A 170 -18.94 3.56 -24.09
C ALA A 170 -19.85 3.48 -22.84
N GLN A 171 -19.31 3.77 -21.65
CA GLN A 171 -20.06 3.82 -20.38
C GLN A 171 -20.81 5.14 -20.14
N GLY A 172 -20.71 6.11 -21.07
CA GLY A 172 -21.29 7.45 -20.95
C GLY A 172 -20.65 8.32 -19.85
N ILE A 173 -19.47 7.94 -19.35
CA ILE A 173 -18.76 8.61 -18.25
C ILE A 173 -18.25 9.97 -18.70
N LEU A 174 -17.79 10.12 -19.95
CA LEU A 174 -17.30 11.41 -20.46
C LEU A 174 -18.40 12.49 -20.46
N GLN A 175 -19.67 12.11 -20.66
CA GLN A 175 -20.82 13.00 -20.61
C GLN A 175 -21.31 13.25 -19.17
N GLN A 176 -21.20 12.25 -18.28
CA GLN A 176 -21.66 12.34 -16.89
C GLN A 176 -20.68 13.09 -15.97
N GLU A 177 -19.40 13.13 -16.30
CA GLU A 177 -18.34 13.60 -15.40
C GLU A 177 -17.47 14.67 -16.08
N PRO A 178 -17.70 15.96 -15.80
CA PRO A 178 -16.95 17.07 -16.40
C PRO A 178 -15.43 17.05 -16.16
N ARG A 179 -14.97 16.29 -15.15
CA ARG A 179 -13.54 16.13 -14.83
C ARG A 179 -12.84 15.02 -15.62
N SER A 180 -13.58 14.21 -16.38
CA SER A 180 -13.06 13.06 -17.12
C SER A 180 -11.86 13.41 -18.02
N GLU A 181 -11.95 14.48 -18.81
CA GLU A 181 -10.84 14.97 -19.66
C GLU A 181 -9.60 15.40 -18.87
N ALA A 182 -9.78 16.01 -17.69
CA ALA A 182 -8.67 16.37 -16.82
C ALA A 182 -8.01 15.11 -16.21
N TRP A 183 -8.81 14.07 -15.95
CA TRP A 183 -8.31 12.78 -15.48
C TRP A 183 -7.56 12.01 -16.58
N LEU A 184 -8.03 12.01 -17.82
CA LEU A 184 -7.31 11.40 -18.95
C LEU A 184 -5.93 12.07 -19.18
N ARG A 185 -5.87 13.41 -19.11
CA ARG A 185 -4.58 14.13 -19.12
C ARG A 185 -3.68 13.79 -17.94
N MET A 186 -4.26 13.60 -16.75
CA MET A 186 -3.50 13.16 -15.56
C MET A 186 -2.95 11.74 -15.75
N LEU A 187 -3.73 10.80 -16.28
CA LEU A 187 -3.30 9.43 -16.59
C LEU A 187 -2.11 9.42 -17.55
N HIS A 188 -2.18 10.19 -18.64
CA HIS A 188 -1.07 10.37 -19.58
C HIS A 188 0.19 10.98 -18.91
N GLY A 189 0.04 11.71 -17.80
CA GLY A 189 1.17 12.24 -17.04
C GLY A 189 1.77 11.29 -16.00
N ILE A 190 1.12 10.18 -15.65
CA ILE A 190 1.54 9.29 -14.55
C ILE A 190 1.80 7.84 -14.94
N TRP A 191 1.17 7.33 -15.99
CA TRP A 191 1.41 5.96 -16.45
C TRP A 191 2.71 5.88 -17.26
N PRO A 192 3.45 4.77 -17.19
CA PRO A 192 4.50 4.44 -18.14
C PRO A 192 3.91 3.67 -19.33
N ASP A 193 4.74 3.41 -20.33
CA ASP A 193 4.50 2.36 -21.32
C ASP A 193 4.62 0.98 -20.65
N VAL A 194 3.87 -0.03 -21.11
CA VAL A 194 3.80 -1.34 -20.45
C VAL A 194 4.30 -2.45 -21.37
N ALA A 195 5.22 -3.26 -20.86
CA ALA A 195 5.81 -4.40 -21.56
C ALA A 195 5.24 -5.74 -21.04
N PRO A 196 5.41 -6.87 -21.77
CA PRO A 196 5.01 -8.19 -21.29
C PRO A 196 5.63 -8.54 -19.93
N GLY A 197 4.79 -8.93 -18.96
CA GLY A 197 5.21 -9.24 -17.59
C GLY A 197 5.30 -8.03 -16.66
N SER A 198 5.07 -6.81 -17.15
CA SER A 198 4.83 -5.64 -16.29
C SER A 198 3.44 -5.71 -15.64
N GLN A 199 3.28 -5.02 -14.52
CA GLN A 199 2.03 -4.96 -13.77
C GLN A 199 1.65 -3.51 -13.43
N LEU A 200 0.43 -3.11 -13.78
CA LEU A 200 -0.22 -1.90 -13.29
C LEU A 200 -1.26 -2.32 -12.27
N ALA A 201 -1.21 -1.78 -11.05
CA ALA A 201 -2.24 -1.99 -10.04
C ALA A 201 -2.87 -0.67 -9.62
N PHE A 202 -4.16 -0.72 -9.30
CA PHE A 202 -4.90 0.39 -8.72
C PHE A 202 -5.56 -0.06 -7.42
N VAL A 203 -5.15 0.57 -6.31
CA VAL A 203 -5.57 0.19 -4.96
C VAL A 203 -6.41 1.32 -4.38
N VAL A 204 -7.63 0.99 -3.96
CA VAL A 204 -8.58 1.89 -3.33
C VAL A 204 -8.66 1.63 -1.83
N ARG A 205 -8.54 2.70 -1.03
CA ARG A 205 -8.69 2.68 0.43
C ARG A 205 -9.50 3.88 0.92
N GLY A 206 -10.61 3.64 1.61
CA GLY A 206 -11.51 4.71 2.05
C GLY A 206 -12.01 5.59 0.89
N GLY A 207 -12.21 4.98 -0.28
CA GLY A 207 -12.56 5.67 -1.53
C GLY A 207 -11.37 6.26 -2.31
N GLU A 208 -10.30 6.70 -1.66
CA GLU A 208 -9.11 7.23 -2.36
C GLU A 208 -8.36 6.12 -3.11
N GLY A 209 -7.93 6.40 -4.34
CA GLY A 209 -7.19 5.47 -5.19
C GLY A 209 -5.72 5.83 -5.33
N GLN A 210 -4.85 4.84 -5.52
CA GLN A 210 -3.44 5.05 -5.85
C GLN A 210 -3.01 4.06 -6.95
N PHE A 211 -2.28 4.55 -7.94
CA PHE A 211 -1.66 3.72 -8.99
C PHE A 211 -0.28 3.22 -8.55
N TRP A 212 0.05 2.04 -9.06
CA TRP A 212 1.28 1.29 -8.77
C TRP A 212 1.79 0.63 -10.03
N TYR A 213 3.10 0.58 -10.18
CA TYR A 213 3.73 -0.08 -11.30
C TYR A 213 4.91 -0.96 -10.86
N ARG A 214 5.04 -2.08 -11.57
CA ARG A 214 6.17 -3.00 -11.50
C ARG A 214 6.56 -3.32 -12.93
N ALA A 215 7.79 -3.02 -13.34
CA ALA A 215 8.19 -3.14 -14.74
C ALA A 215 8.36 -4.61 -15.21
N SER A 216 8.59 -5.54 -14.29
CA SER A 216 8.76 -6.97 -14.59
C SER A 216 8.44 -7.82 -13.36
N ALA A 217 7.94 -9.03 -13.58
CA ALA A 217 7.75 -10.04 -12.52
C ALA A 217 9.04 -10.37 -11.72
N VAL A 218 10.23 -10.10 -12.27
CA VAL A 218 11.52 -10.24 -11.56
C VAL A 218 11.71 -9.14 -10.49
N GLN A 219 11.08 -7.97 -10.68
CA GLN A 219 11.11 -6.91 -9.67
C GLN A 219 10.09 -7.20 -8.57
N THR A 220 10.56 -7.33 -7.33
CA THR A 220 9.70 -7.62 -6.18
C THR A 220 8.90 -6.40 -5.69
N ALA A 221 9.42 -5.19 -5.88
CA ALA A 221 8.77 -3.95 -5.46
C ALA A 221 7.72 -3.44 -6.46
N PHE A 222 6.69 -2.77 -5.93
CA PHE A 222 5.81 -1.88 -6.69
C PHE A 222 6.17 -0.43 -6.37
N THR A 223 6.25 0.41 -7.39
CA THR A 223 6.51 1.85 -7.28
C THR A 223 5.20 2.64 -7.40
N PRO A 224 4.89 3.61 -6.52
CA PRO A 224 3.72 4.48 -6.67
C PRO A 224 3.84 5.35 -7.92
N LEU A 225 2.77 5.40 -8.71
CA LEU A 225 2.63 6.32 -9.85
C LEU A 225 1.71 7.49 -9.48
N GLY A 226 2.24 8.71 -9.59
CA GLY A 226 1.46 9.93 -9.36
C GLY A 226 0.92 10.11 -7.93
N PRO A 227 0.10 11.15 -7.71
CA PRO A 227 -0.60 11.37 -6.44
C PRO A 227 -1.79 10.40 -6.28
N ARG A 228 -2.37 10.39 -5.08
CA ARG A 228 -3.67 9.75 -4.84
C ARG A 228 -4.78 10.45 -5.61
N GLN A 229 -5.77 9.66 -5.97
CA GLN A 229 -6.93 10.03 -6.76
C GLN A 229 -8.19 10.04 -5.88
N SER A 230 -9.12 10.94 -6.21
CA SER A 230 -10.37 11.12 -5.45
C SER A 230 -11.33 9.93 -5.59
N ALA A 231 -12.26 9.77 -4.65
CA ALA A 231 -13.27 8.71 -4.70
C ALA A 231 -14.13 8.73 -5.99
N ALA A 232 -14.39 9.91 -6.56
CA ALA A 232 -15.05 10.03 -7.86
C ALA A 232 -14.22 9.39 -8.98
N PHE A 233 -12.92 9.73 -9.09
CA PHE A 233 -12.03 9.08 -10.05
C PHE A 233 -11.95 7.57 -9.80
N SER A 234 -11.70 7.14 -8.56
CA SER A 234 -11.56 5.71 -8.21
C SER A 234 -12.77 4.88 -8.62
N THR A 235 -13.96 5.45 -8.49
CA THR A 235 -15.23 4.83 -8.88
C THR A 235 -15.34 4.72 -10.40
N ARG A 236 -15.09 5.80 -11.14
CA ARG A 236 -15.17 5.82 -12.61
C ARG A 236 -14.06 5.02 -13.29
N PHE A 237 -12.86 4.98 -12.73
CA PHE A 237 -11.77 4.16 -13.25
C PHE A 237 -12.06 2.67 -13.09
N LEU A 238 -12.45 2.22 -11.89
CA LEU A 238 -12.78 0.80 -11.68
C LEU A 238 -14.11 0.36 -12.32
N ALA A 239 -14.98 1.31 -12.72
CA ALA A 239 -16.19 1.02 -13.48
C ALA A 239 -15.91 0.29 -14.80
N ILE A 240 -14.75 0.51 -15.43
CA ILE A 240 -14.34 -0.17 -16.67
C ILE A 240 -14.40 -1.70 -16.52
N TRP A 241 -14.03 -2.23 -15.36
CA TRP A 241 -14.03 -3.67 -15.07
C TRP A 241 -15.20 -4.14 -14.19
N LEU A 242 -15.75 -3.29 -13.33
CA LEU A 242 -16.66 -3.70 -12.25
C LEU A 242 -18.09 -3.15 -12.35
N ASP A 243 -18.36 -2.14 -13.20
CA ASP A 243 -19.74 -1.66 -13.44
C ASP A 243 -20.51 -2.69 -14.28
N PRO A 244 -21.80 -2.98 -13.99
CA PRO A 244 -22.62 -3.86 -14.81
C PRO A 244 -22.69 -3.48 -16.31
N ARG A 245 -22.39 -2.22 -16.65
CA ARG A 245 -22.32 -1.69 -18.03
C ARG A 245 -20.92 -1.74 -18.64
N THR A 246 -20.00 -2.55 -18.11
CA THR A 246 -18.73 -2.83 -18.79
C THR A 246 -18.96 -3.39 -20.20
N THR A 247 -18.07 -3.07 -21.13
CA THR A 247 -18.03 -3.70 -22.46
C THR A 247 -17.62 -5.18 -22.39
N TYR A 248 -17.12 -5.66 -21.25
CA TYR A 248 -16.66 -7.03 -21.04
C TYR A 248 -17.38 -7.74 -19.86
N PRO A 249 -18.68 -8.08 -19.99
CA PRO A 249 -19.47 -8.64 -18.89
C PRO A 249 -18.93 -9.97 -18.35
N GLU A 250 -18.36 -10.82 -19.20
CA GLU A 250 -17.74 -12.10 -18.80
C GLU A 250 -16.50 -11.89 -17.93
N LEU A 251 -15.61 -10.95 -18.30
CA LEU A 251 -14.44 -10.58 -17.49
C LEU A 251 -14.88 -10.06 -16.11
N ARG A 252 -15.97 -9.29 -16.07
CA ARG A 252 -16.53 -8.80 -14.80
C ARG A 252 -17.01 -9.94 -13.91
N GLN A 253 -17.76 -10.91 -14.45
CA GLN A 253 -18.21 -12.06 -13.66
C GLN A 253 -17.02 -12.82 -13.07
N GLN A 254 -16.04 -13.15 -13.91
CA GLN A 254 -14.79 -13.81 -13.49
C GLN A 254 -14.05 -13.02 -12.40
N LEU A 255 -13.95 -11.68 -12.50
CA LEU A 255 -13.29 -10.84 -11.49
C LEU A 255 -14.03 -10.76 -10.15
N ILE A 256 -15.38 -10.75 -10.15
CA ILE A 256 -16.17 -10.65 -8.91
C ILE A 256 -16.45 -12.02 -8.26
N GLY A 257 -15.85 -13.10 -8.77
CA GLY A 257 -16.01 -14.46 -8.25
C GLY A 257 -17.33 -15.13 -8.68
N GLY A 258 -18.00 -14.61 -9.72
CA GLY A 258 -19.13 -15.28 -10.35
C GLY A 258 -18.64 -16.42 -11.24
N THR A 259 -19.33 -17.56 -11.19
CA THR A 259 -19.19 -18.61 -12.21
C THR A 259 -19.59 -18.07 -13.60
N PRO A 260 -18.90 -18.47 -14.68
CA PRO A 260 -19.29 -18.15 -16.06
C PRO A 260 -20.72 -18.59 -16.41
#